data_AF-A0A368YEC3-F1
#
_entry.id   AF-A0A368YEC3-F1
#
_cell.length_a   1.000
_cell.length_b   1.000
_cell.length_c   1.000
_cell.angle_alpha   90.00
_cell.angle_beta   90.00
_cell.angle_gamma   90.00
#
_symmetry.space_group_name_H-M   'P 1'
#
loop_
_entity.id
_entity.type
_entity.pdbx_description
1 polymer ?
#
loop_
_entity_poly.entity_id
_entity_poly.type
_entity_poly.pdbx_seq_one_letter_code
_entity_poly.pdbx_strand_id
1 'polypeptide(L)'
;MNTLRATRRSCGLTQASVAASAGISLPTLRALERGEGGVRALAAVMAVLDLRWGWAPDRVQAARALADRRRARGLSQAQLANR
;
A
#
# COMPACT_ATOMS: atom_id res chain seq x y z
N MET A 1 -5.22 -15.18 1.71
CA MET A 1 -5.93 -14.51 0.59
C MET A 1 -5.30 -13.14 0.38
N ASN A 2 -4.70 -12.84 -0.77
CA ASN A 2 -4.04 -11.54 -1.01
C ASN A 2 -5.10 -10.52 -1.50
N THR A 3 -5.34 -9.47 -0.70
CA THR A 3 -6.34 -8.42 -0.99
C THR A 3 -6.11 -7.75 -2.34
N LEU A 4 -4.86 -7.45 -2.73
CA LEU A 4 -4.55 -6.82 -4.03
C LEU A 4 -5.00 -7.71 -5.19
N ARG A 5 -4.64 -9.00 -5.14
CA ARG A 5 -5.01 -9.96 -6.19
C ARG A 5 -6.52 -10.12 -6.28
N ALA A 6 -7.19 -10.23 -5.13
CA ALA A 6 -8.64 -10.39 -5.08
C ALA A 6 -9.35 -9.17 -5.69
N THR A 7 -9.01 -7.96 -5.23
CA THR A 7 -9.60 -6.70 -5.74
C THR A 7 -9.30 -6.49 -7.22
N ARG A 8 -8.06 -6.72 -7.67
CA ARG A 8 -7.74 -6.62 -9.11
C ARG A 8 -8.64 -7.52 -9.94
N ARG A 9 -8.81 -8.78 -9.52
CA ARG A 9 -9.64 -9.76 -10.23
C ARG A 9 -11.12 -9.39 -10.20
N SER A 10 -11.65 -8.87 -9.10
CA SER A 10 -13.05 -8.40 -9.05
C SER A 10 -13.29 -7.20 -9.97
N CYS A 11 -12.27 -6.37 -10.21
CA CYS A 11 -12.34 -5.27 -11.17
C CYS A 11 -12.08 -5.71 -12.64
N GLY A 12 -11.85 -7.00 -12.91
CA GLY A 12 -11.55 -7.50 -14.26
C GLY A 12 -10.20 -7.05 -14.83
N LEU A 13 -9.31 -6.50 -13.99
CA LEU A 13 -8.05 -5.92 -14.44
C LEU A 13 -6.95 -6.98 -14.59
N THR A 14 -6.08 -6.80 -15.58
CA THR A 14 -4.88 -7.65 -15.75
C THR A 14 -3.73 -7.13 -14.89
N GLN A 15 -2.77 -8.00 -14.54
CA GLN A 15 -1.55 -7.55 -13.88
C GLN A 15 -0.81 -6.48 -14.71
N ALA A 16 -0.73 -6.66 -16.03
CA ALA A 16 -0.08 -5.70 -16.91
C ALA A 16 -0.76 -4.32 -16.86
N SER A 17 -2.10 -4.27 -16.91
CA SER A 17 -2.84 -3.00 -16.83
C SER A 17 -2.60 -2.25 -15.51
N VAL A 18 -2.65 -2.96 -14.38
CA VAL A 18 -2.41 -2.34 -13.07
C VAL A 18 -0.97 -1.89 -12.91
N ALA A 19 0.00 -2.69 -13.39
CA ALA A 19 1.41 -2.34 -13.32
C ALA A 19 1.70 -1.06 -14.12
N ALA A 20 1.14 -0.97 -15.33
CA ALA A 20 1.24 0.23 -16.16
C ALA A 20 0.60 1.46 -15.50
N SER A 21 -0.64 1.34 -15.00
CA SER A 21 -1.33 2.44 -14.30
C SER A 21 -0.63 2.88 -13.02
N ALA A 22 0.02 1.96 -12.31
CA ALA A 22 0.77 2.26 -11.09
C ALA A 22 2.22 2.72 -11.36
N GLY A 23 2.67 2.74 -12.62
CA GLY A 23 4.04 3.12 -12.97
C GLY A 23 5.11 2.16 -12.45
N ILE A 24 4.81 0.86 -12.34
CA ILE A 24 5.73 -0.17 -11.83
C ILE A 24 5.92 -1.30 -12.85
N SER A 25 6.98 -2.09 -12.68
CA SER A 25 7.19 -3.27 -13.52
C SER A 25 6.20 -4.40 -13.17
N LEU A 26 5.89 -5.25 -14.17
CA LEU A 26 5.05 -6.43 -13.98
C LEU A 26 5.60 -7.41 -12.91
N PRO A 27 6.92 -7.68 -12.84
CA PRO A 27 7.50 -8.44 -11.73
C PRO A 27 7.23 -7.83 -10.35
N THR A 28 7.30 -6.51 -10.21
CA THR A 28 6.99 -5.83 -8.94
C THR A 28 5.53 -6.05 -8.54
N LEU A 29 4.58 -5.94 -9.47
CA LEU A 29 3.17 -6.24 -9.15
C LEU A 29 2.97 -7.71 -8.76
N ARG A 30 3.64 -8.65 -9.44
CA ARG A 30 3.57 -10.08 -9.09
C ARG A 30 4.11 -10.34 -7.68
N ALA A 31 5.22 -9.71 -7.31
CA ALA A 31 5.78 -9.78 -5.96
C ALA A 31 4.78 -9.23 -4.92
N LEU A 32 4.19 -8.06 -5.18
CA LEU A 32 3.15 -7.48 -4.30
C LEU A 32 1.94 -8.41 -4.13
N GLU A 33 1.48 -9.07 -5.20
CA GLU A 33 0.41 -10.08 -5.13
C GLU A 33 0.81 -11.38 -4.43
N ARG A 34 2.10 -11.60 -4.15
CA ARG A 34 2.61 -12.66 -3.26
C ARG A 34 2.86 -12.17 -1.83
N GLY A 35 2.72 -10.86 -1.56
CA GLY A 35 3.00 -10.26 -0.26
C GLY A 35 4.46 -9.81 -0.09
N GLU A 36 5.22 -9.74 -1.18
CA GLU A 36 6.60 -9.27 -1.22
C GLU A 36 6.68 -7.83 -1.75
N GLY A 37 7.72 -7.08 -1.40
CA GLY A 37 8.04 -5.78 -1.99
C GLY A 37 7.90 -4.59 -1.03
N GLY A 38 8.04 -3.39 -1.59
CA GLY A 38 8.12 -2.15 -0.81
C GLY A 38 6.79 -1.41 -0.65
N VAL A 39 6.65 -0.70 0.48
CA VAL A 39 5.46 0.10 0.82
C VAL A 39 5.13 1.16 -0.23
N ARG A 40 6.14 1.74 -0.91
CA ARG A 40 5.92 2.72 -1.99
C ARG A 40 5.17 2.12 -3.18
N ALA A 41 5.63 0.96 -3.67
CA ALA A 41 5.00 0.28 -4.79
C ALA A 41 3.61 -0.24 -4.40
N LEU A 42 3.47 -0.73 -3.16
CA LEU A 42 2.17 -1.10 -2.59
C LEU A 42 1.19 0.09 -2.60
N ALA A 43 1.62 1.26 -2.13
CA ALA A 43 0.78 2.46 -2.10
C ALA A 43 0.32 2.89 -3.50
N ALA A 44 1.20 2.79 -4.51
CA ALA A 44 0.85 3.09 -5.91
C ALA A 44 -0.23 2.12 -6.44
N VAL A 45 -0.08 0.82 -6.21
CA VAL A 45 -1.09 -0.18 -6.62
C VAL A 45 -2.41 0.01 -5.86
N MET A 46 -2.34 0.33 -4.57
CA MET A 46 -3.54 0.63 -3.77
C MET A 46 -4.29 1.85 -4.30
N ALA A 47 -3.60 2.88 -4.80
CA ALA A 47 -4.22 4.02 -5.44
C ALA A 47 -4.99 3.62 -6.72
N VAL A 48 -4.39 2.78 -7.57
CA VAL A 48 -5.04 2.29 -8.81
C VAL A 48 -6.25 1.40 -8.51
N LEU A 49 -6.18 0.55 -7.50
CA LEU A 49 -7.25 -0.38 -7.13
C LEU A 49 -8.31 0.23 -6.19
N ASP A 50 -8.26 1.54 -5.96
CA ASP A 50 -9.09 2.23 -4.98
C ASP A 50 -9.11 1.52 -3.60
N LEU A 51 -7.96 1.03 -3.14
CA LEU A 51 -7.77 0.45 -1.80
C LEU A 51 -7.19 1.44 -0.78
N ARG A 52 -7.65 1.36 0.48
CA ARG A 52 -7.19 2.21 1.58
C ARG A 52 -6.49 1.43 2.69
N TRP A 53 -5.64 2.09 3.46
CA TRP A 53 -5.11 1.54 4.70
C TRP A 53 -6.24 1.39 5.71
N GLY A 54 -6.49 0.18 6.21
CA GLY A 54 -7.64 -0.09 7.08
C GLY A 54 -7.64 0.70 8.41
N TRP A 55 -6.49 1.19 8.85
CA TRP A 55 -6.33 1.98 10.07
C TRP A 55 -6.34 3.51 9.82
N ALA A 56 -6.24 3.95 8.57
CA ALA A 56 -6.13 5.36 8.24
C ALA A 56 -7.51 5.96 7.92
N PRO A 57 -7.75 7.23 8.29
CA PRO A 57 -9.02 7.91 8.02
C PRO A 57 -9.27 8.09 6.51
N ASP A 58 -8.25 8.44 5.72
CA ASP A 58 -8.32 8.50 4.24
C ASP A 58 -6.96 8.22 3.55
N ARG A 59 -6.94 8.19 2.21
CA ARG A 59 -5.74 7.92 1.38
C ARG A 59 -4.62 8.93 1.56
N VAL A 60 -4.95 10.21 1.67
CA VAL A 60 -3.99 11.31 1.70
C VAL A 60 -3.34 11.42 3.08
N GLN A 61 -4.11 11.07 4.12
CA GLN A 61 -3.73 11.30 5.50
C GLN A 61 -3.04 10.12 6.17
N ALA A 62 -2.86 8.96 5.54
CA ALA A 62 -2.26 7.79 6.20
C ALA A 62 -0.89 8.10 6.83
N ALA A 63 0.05 8.68 6.08
CA ALA A 63 1.36 9.05 6.63
C ALA A 63 1.25 10.06 7.79
N ARG A 64 0.32 11.02 7.69
CA ARG A 64 0.06 12.00 8.74
C ARG A 64 -0.55 11.35 9.98
N ALA A 65 -1.56 10.52 9.81
CA ALA A 65 -2.22 9.76 10.86
C ALA A 65 -1.23 8.83 11.59
N LEU A 66 -0.30 8.20 10.86
CA LEU A 66 0.79 7.43 11.49
C LEU A 66 1.70 8.33 12.33
N ALA A 67 2.10 9.48 11.79
CA ALA A 67 2.93 10.43 12.51
C ALA A 67 2.24 10.96 13.78
N ASP A 68 0.95 11.27 13.71
CA ASP A 68 0.16 11.74 14.85
C ASP A 68 -0.01 10.65 15.91
N ARG A 69 -0.29 9.41 15.50
CA ARG A 69 -0.34 8.26 16.43
C ARG A 69 1.01 7.99 17.10
N ARG A 70 2.11 8.12 16.36
CA ARG A 70 3.48 7.99 16.88
C ARG A 70 3.75 9.06 17.94
N ARG A 71 3.42 10.33 17.65
CA ARG A 71 3.58 11.46 18.60
C ARG A 71 2.69 11.31 19.83
N ALA A 72 1.44 10.89 19.67
CA ALA A 72 0.51 10.66 20.79
C ALA A 72 0.99 9.56 21.76
N ARG A 73 1.88 8.67 21.29
CA ARG A 73 2.54 7.64 22.10
C ARG A 73 3.90 8.08 22.66
N GLY A 74 4.30 9.34 22.47
CA GLY A 74 5.60 9.86 22.91
C GLY A 74 6.80 9.29 22.16
N LEU A 75 6.60 8.71 20.97
CA LEU A 75 7.67 8.06 20.21
C LEU A 75 8.31 9.00 19.19
N SER A 76 9.63 8.99 19.09
CA SER A 76 10.38 9.56 17.96
C SER A 76 10.31 8.65 16.72
N GLN A 77 10.69 9.14 15.54
CA GLN A 77 10.81 8.32 14.33
C GLN A 77 11.78 7.14 14.55
N ALA A 78 12.96 7.41 15.11
CA ALA A 78 13.97 6.39 15.41
C ALA A 78 13.47 5.34 16.41
N GLN A 79 12.76 5.77 17.47
CA GLN A 79 12.19 4.84 18.45
C GLN A 79 11.11 3.94 17.85
N LEU A 80 10.30 4.46 16.92
CA LEU A 80 9.32 3.64 16.21
C LEU A 80 9.99 2.68 15.23
N ALA A 81 11.05 3.10 14.53
CA ALA A 81 11.76 2.27 13.57
C ALA A 81 12.50 1.07 14.21
N ASN A 82 12.88 1.21 15.48
CA ASN A 82 13.59 0.18 16.24
C ASN A 82 12.64 -0.76 17.03
N ARG A 83 11.32 -0.70 16.80
CA ARG A 83 10.34 -1.61 17.40
C ARG A 83 9.84 -2.61 16.36
#